data_AF-A0AAW5EZT9-F1
#
_entry.id   AF-A0AAW5EZT9-F1
#
_cell.length_a   1.000
_cell.length_b   1.000
_cell.length_c   1.000
_cell.angle_alpha   90.00
_cell.angle_beta   90.00
_cell.angle_gamma   90.00
#
_symmetry.space_group_name_H-M   'P 1'
#
loop_
_entity.id
_entity.type
_entity.pdbx_description
1 polymer ?
#
loop_
_entity_poly.entity_id
_entity_poly.type
_entity_poly.pdbx_seq_one_letter_code
_entity_poly.pdbx_strand_id
1 'polypeptide(L)'
;MTDYVFPPSPQPVVPVKGTAGVFPVRRIWCVGQNYAAHAREMGSNPERSEPFFFSKPGDAVVPQGGLLPFPVSTSDLHHEVELVAAIGRPGHDITEEEALSHIYGYAV
;
A
#
# COMPACT_ATOMS: atom_id res chain seq x y z
N MET A 1 18.94 14.49 -18.30
CA MET A 1 17.47 14.39 -18.24
C MET A 1 17.03 13.50 -19.37
N THR A 2 16.07 12.61 -19.12
CA THR A 2 15.49 11.77 -20.17
C THR A 2 14.60 12.62 -21.08
N ASP A 3 14.73 12.45 -22.39
CA ASP A 3 13.87 13.12 -23.37
C ASP A 3 12.60 12.30 -23.57
N TYR A 4 11.51 12.72 -22.93
CA TYR A 4 10.22 12.03 -23.01
C TYR A 4 9.38 12.64 -24.14
N VAL A 5 8.69 11.78 -24.90
CA VAL A 5 7.77 12.20 -25.97
C VAL A 5 6.55 13.00 -25.46
N PHE A 6 6.25 12.94 -24.16
CA PHE A 6 5.30 13.79 -23.45
C PHE A 6 5.70 13.88 -21.96
N PRO A 7 5.25 14.90 -21.20
CA PRO A 7 5.59 15.03 -19.79
C PRO A 7 5.12 13.81 -18.97
N PRO A 8 5.99 13.21 -18.13
CA PRO A 8 5.56 12.11 -17.28
C PRO A 8 4.57 12.59 -16.21
N SER A 9 3.68 11.70 -15.78
CA SER A 9 2.81 11.95 -14.64
C SER A 9 3.63 12.31 -13.39
N PRO A 10 3.17 13.24 -12.54
CA PRO A 10 3.82 13.53 -11.28
C PRO A 10 3.99 12.27 -10.44
N GLN A 11 5.13 12.13 -9.77
CA GLN A 11 5.40 11.03 -8.85
C GLN A 11 4.42 11.10 -7.67
N PRO A 12 3.63 10.05 -7.40
CA PRO A 12 2.79 10.01 -6.21
C PRO A 12 3.64 10.04 -4.93
N VAL A 13 3.22 10.83 -3.96
CA VAL A 13 3.96 11.09 -2.71
C VAL A 13 3.02 11.12 -1.50
N VAL A 14 3.55 10.74 -0.33
CA VAL A 14 2.86 10.79 0.97
C VAL A 14 3.63 11.69 1.93
N PRO A 15 2.99 12.63 2.65
CA PRO A 15 3.66 13.47 3.64
C PRO A 15 4.28 12.67 4.79
N VAL A 16 5.49 13.03 5.24
CA VAL A 16 6.14 12.39 6.38
C VAL A 16 5.92 13.24 7.64
N LYS A 17 5.14 12.71 8.58
CA LYS A 17 4.78 13.38 9.84
C LYS A 17 6.02 13.88 10.58
N GLY A 18 5.98 15.14 11.03
CA GLY A 18 7.07 15.75 11.78
C GLY A 18 8.22 16.29 10.91
N THR A 19 8.07 16.28 9.58
CA THR A 19 9.07 16.81 8.65
C THR A 19 8.39 17.66 7.57
N ALA A 20 9.18 18.43 6.81
CA ALA A 20 8.73 19.05 5.56
C ALA A 20 8.85 18.10 4.35
N GLY A 21 9.34 16.87 4.55
CA GLY A 21 9.62 15.90 3.51
C GLY A 21 8.39 15.06 3.13
N VAL A 22 8.52 14.38 1.99
CA VAL A 22 7.52 13.46 1.46
C VAL A 22 8.17 12.13 1.06
N PHE A 23 7.42 11.04 1.15
CA PHE A 23 7.83 9.70 0.73
C PHE A 23 7.32 9.40 -0.69
N PRO A 24 8.20 9.12 -1.67
CA PRO A 24 7.80 8.79 -3.04
C PRO A 24 7.27 7.35 -3.16
N VAL A 25 6.01 7.21 -3.57
CA VAL A 25 5.33 5.91 -3.65
C VAL A 25 5.66 5.20 -4.98
N ARG A 26 6.37 4.07 -4.91
CA ARG A 26 6.74 3.29 -6.10
C ARG A 26 5.66 2.29 -6.52
N ARG A 27 5.37 1.32 -5.65
CA ARG A 27 4.37 0.25 -5.85
C ARG A 27 3.62 0.05 -4.54
N ILE A 28 2.35 -0.33 -4.63
CA ILE A 28 1.53 -0.67 -3.48
C ILE A 28 1.22 -2.17 -3.55
N TRP A 29 1.66 -2.90 -2.54
CA TRP A 29 1.34 -4.32 -2.35
C TRP A 29 0.43 -4.45 -1.13
N CYS A 30 -0.66 -5.18 -1.30
CA CYS A 30 -1.66 -5.42 -0.26
C CYS A 30 -1.70 -6.91 0.05
N VAL A 31 -1.99 -7.25 1.31
CA VAL A 31 -2.02 -8.64 1.79
C VAL A 31 -3.44 -9.05 2.11
N GLY A 32 -4.00 -9.96 1.32
CA GLY A 32 -5.33 -10.51 1.53
C GLY A 32 -5.36 -11.55 2.64
N GLN A 33 -6.43 -11.52 3.46
CA GLN A 33 -6.71 -12.48 4.53
C GLN A 33 -5.63 -12.58 5.62
N ASN A 34 -4.94 -11.47 5.92
CA ASN A 34 -3.85 -11.45 6.91
C ASN A 34 -4.32 -11.29 8.38
N TYR A 35 -5.64 -11.30 8.63
CA TYR A 35 -6.24 -11.28 9.96
C TYR A 35 -7.22 -12.44 10.11
N ALA A 36 -6.92 -13.37 11.04
CA ALA A 36 -7.68 -14.61 11.19
C ALA A 36 -9.17 -14.39 11.51
N ALA A 37 -9.53 -13.32 12.21
CA ALA A 37 -10.93 -12.97 12.50
C ALA A 37 -11.67 -12.54 11.22
N HIS A 38 -11.04 -11.72 10.38
CA HIS A 38 -11.62 -11.23 9.13
C HIS A 38 -11.75 -12.34 8.08
N ALA A 39 -10.78 -13.26 8.01
CA ALA A 39 -10.88 -14.43 7.14
C ALA A 39 -12.11 -15.30 7.47
N ARG A 40 -12.44 -15.49 8.76
CA ARG A 40 -13.65 -16.23 9.19
C ARG A 40 -14.94 -15.49 8.83
N GLU A 41 -14.95 -14.16 8.96
CA GLU A 41 -16.08 -13.30 8.58
C GLU A 41 -16.41 -13.41 7.09
N MET A 42 -15.38 -13.46 6.23
CA MET A 42 -15.51 -13.65 4.79
C MET A 42 -15.84 -15.10 4.37
N GLY A 43 -16.09 -16.00 5.33
CA GLY A 43 -16.43 -17.41 5.08
C GLY A 43 -15.22 -18.30 4.74
N SER A 44 -13.99 -17.79 4.86
CA SER A 44 -12.77 -18.57 4.66
C SER A 44 -12.40 -19.34 5.94
N ASN A 45 -11.78 -20.51 5.78
CA ASN A 45 -11.16 -21.23 6.88
C ASN A 45 -9.70 -20.75 7.06
N PRO A 46 -9.39 -19.91 8.08
CA PRO A 46 -8.06 -19.31 8.24
C PRO A 46 -6.95 -20.32 8.56
N GLU A 47 -7.28 -21.57 8.93
CA GLU A 47 -6.27 -22.59 9.19
C GLU A 47 -5.69 -23.20 7.89
N ARG A 48 -6.19 -22.82 6.71
CA ARG A 48 -5.85 -23.49 5.44
C ARG A 48 -5.38 -22.60 4.30
N SER A 49 -5.28 -21.28 4.47
CA SER A 49 -4.88 -20.39 3.37
C SER A 49 -3.71 -19.51 3.75
N GLU A 50 -2.60 -19.67 3.02
CA GLU A 50 -1.53 -18.68 3.01
C GLU A 50 -2.10 -17.31 2.59
N PRO A 51 -1.60 -16.20 3.16
CA PRO A 51 -1.97 -14.88 2.68
C PRO A 51 -1.55 -14.72 1.22
N PHE A 52 -2.35 -13.99 0.44
CA PHE A 52 -2.04 -13.70 -0.96
C PHE A 52 -1.82 -12.22 -1.18
N PHE A 53 -1.14 -11.88 -2.26
CA PHE A 53 -0.84 -10.50 -2.61
C PHE A 53 -1.68 -10.01 -3.79
N PHE A 54 -2.11 -8.77 -3.70
CA PHE A 54 -2.61 -8.01 -4.83
C PHE A 54 -1.95 -6.63 -4.83
N SER A 55 -2.21 -5.82 -5.86
CA SER A 55 -1.58 -4.50 -5.98
C SER A 55 -2.58 -3.42 -6.33
N LYS A 56 -2.21 -2.19 -5.98
CA LYS A 56 -2.84 -0.95 -6.46
C LYS A 56 -1.76 -0.13 -7.19
N PRO A 57 -2.12 0.64 -8.22
CA PRO A 57 -1.15 1.52 -8.85
C PRO A 57 -0.75 2.64 -7.86
N GLY A 58 0.48 3.15 -7.97
CA GLY A 58 1.03 4.09 -6.98
C GLY A 58 0.24 5.40 -6.87
N ASP A 59 -0.43 5.79 -7.95
CA ASP A 59 -1.30 6.97 -8.05
C ASP A 59 -2.72 6.73 -7.51
N ALA A 60 -3.06 5.53 -7.04
CA ALA A 60 -4.27 5.30 -6.27
C ALA A 60 -4.19 5.84 -4.83
N VAL A 61 -2.99 6.23 -4.37
CA VAL A 61 -2.83 6.85 -3.04
C VAL A 61 -3.41 8.25 -3.04
N VAL A 62 -4.28 8.52 -2.08
CA VAL A 62 -4.81 9.86 -1.83
C VAL A 62 -4.18 10.36 -0.52
N PRO A 63 -3.26 11.33 -0.55
CA PRO A 63 -2.62 11.83 0.66
C PRO A 63 -3.63 12.57 1.56
N GLN A 64 -3.23 12.75 2.82
CA GLN A 64 -4.09 13.21 3.92
C GLN A 64 -4.97 14.41 3.56
N GLY A 65 -6.28 14.29 3.82
CA GLY A 65 -7.27 15.34 3.58
C GLY A 65 -7.74 15.43 2.12
N GLY A 66 -7.25 14.57 1.22
CA GLY A 66 -7.77 14.46 -0.14
C GLY A 66 -9.17 13.86 -0.19
N LEU A 67 -9.94 14.27 -1.19
CA LEU A 67 -11.27 13.74 -1.46
C LEU A 67 -11.15 12.43 -2.24
N LEU A 68 -11.74 11.35 -1.72
CA LEU A 68 -11.90 10.10 -2.46
C LEU A 68 -13.28 10.13 -3.18
N PRO A 69 -13.32 10.26 -4.51
CA PRO A 69 -14.59 10.20 -5.25
C PRO A 69 -15.19 8.78 -5.16
N PHE A 70 -16.51 8.70 -5.07
CA PHE A 70 -17.20 7.41 -5.11
C PHE A 70 -17.01 6.76 -6.49
N PRO A 71 -16.56 5.49 -6.57
CA PRO A 71 -16.24 4.83 -7.82
C PRO A 71 -17.50 4.55 -8.67
N VAL A 72 -17.37 4.71 -9.99
CA VAL A 72 -18.50 4.74 -10.92
C VAL A 72 -19.17 3.40 -11.18
N SER A 73 -18.49 2.28 -10.94
CA SER A 73 -18.94 0.92 -11.32
C SER A 73 -19.36 0.06 -10.12
N THR A 74 -19.70 0.65 -8.98
CA THR A 74 -20.27 -0.06 -7.83
C THR A 74 -21.36 0.78 -7.18
N SER A 75 -22.23 0.13 -6.41
CA SER A 75 -23.14 0.76 -5.45
C SER A 75 -22.85 0.34 -4.00
N ASP A 76 -21.83 -0.50 -3.81
CA ASP A 76 -21.43 -1.06 -2.52
C ASP A 76 -19.90 -0.95 -2.39
N LEU A 77 -19.45 0.10 -1.71
CA LEU A 77 -18.05 0.40 -1.49
C LEU A 77 -17.68 0.04 -0.05
N HIS A 78 -16.78 -0.91 0.11
CA HIS A 78 -16.33 -1.36 1.43
C HIS A 78 -15.06 -0.63 1.84
N HIS A 79 -14.85 -0.50 3.15
CA HIS A 79 -13.64 0.09 3.73
C HIS A 79 -12.85 -0.99 4.47
N GLU A 80 -11.53 -0.94 4.34
CA GLU A 80 -10.60 -1.79 5.08
C GLU A 80 -9.52 -0.89 5.67
N VAL A 81 -9.35 -0.93 6.99
CA VAL A 81 -8.29 -0.18 7.69
C VAL A 81 -7.10 -1.12 7.84
N GLU A 82 -5.94 -0.72 7.32
CA GLU A 82 -4.74 -1.54 7.30
C GLU A 82 -3.53 -0.78 7.86
N LEU A 83 -2.57 -1.50 8.45
CA LEU A 83 -1.24 -0.97 8.72
C LEU A 83 -0.44 -0.94 7.42
N VAL A 84 0.09 0.22 7.06
CA VAL A 84 0.98 0.38 5.91
C VAL A 84 2.43 0.41 6.37
N ALA A 85 3.28 -0.47 5.80
CA ALA A 85 4.73 -0.42 5.95
C ALA A 85 5.39 0.19 4.71
N ALA A 86 6.04 1.34 4.86
CA ALA A 86 6.76 2.02 3.77
C ALA A 86 8.18 1.47 3.66
N ILE A 87 8.57 0.96 2.48
CA ILE A 87 9.88 0.33 2.28
C ILE A 87 10.92 1.38 1.85
N GLY A 88 11.98 1.55 2.65
CA GLY A 88 13.06 2.51 2.40
C GLY A 88 14.31 1.93 1.76
N ARG A 89 14.50 0.61 1.84
CA ARG A 89 15.71 -0.06 1.33
C ARG A 89 15.35 -1.15 0.31
N PRO A 90 15.98 -1.16 -0.88
CA PRO A 90 15.77 -2.24 -1.85
C PRO A 90 16.36 -3.56 -1.34
N GLY A 91 15.79 -4.69 -1.77
CA GLY A 91 16.28 -6.03 -1.47
C GLY A 91 15.58 -7.09 -2.31
N HIS A 92 16.09 -8.32 -2.28
CA HIS A 92 15.57 -9.51 -2.93
C HIS A 92 15.90 -10.70 -2.02
N ASP A 93 14.98 -11.65 -1.87
CA ASP A 93 15.10 -12.79 -0.94
C ASP A 93 15.56 -12.37 0.47
N ILE A 94 14.92 -11.33 1.01
CA ILE A 94 15.22 -10.77 2.34
C ILE A 94 14.82 -11.79 3.40
N THR A 95 15.71 -12.09 4.35
CA THR A 95 15.38 -13.00 5.46
C THR A 95 14.42 -12.35 6.44
N GLU A 96 13.75 -13.16 7.27
CA GLU A 96 12.82 -12.65 8.27
C GLU A 96 13.51 -11.71 9.27
N GLU A 97 14.74 -12.02 9.68
CA GLU A 97 15.52 -11.24 10.63
C GLU A 97 15.91 -9.86 10.07
N GLU A 98 16.13 -9.77 8.76
CA GLU A 98 16.52 -8.53 8.08
C GLU A 98 15.32 -7.68 7.67
N ALA A 99 14.13 -8.28 7.54
CA ALA A 99 12.94 -7.66 6.94
C ALA A 99 12.60 -6.29 7.53
N LEU A 100 12.62 -6.17 8.87
CA LEU A 100 12.29 -4.90 9.55
C LEU A 100 13.29 -3.78 9.24
N SER A 101 14.55 -4.10 8.93
CA SER A 101 15.57 -3.10 8.58
C SER A 101 15.33 -2.44 7.22
N HIS A 102 14.43 -3.00 6.39
CA HIS A 102 14.05 -2.42 5.11
C HIS A 102 12.90 -1.41 5.22
N ILE A 103 12.21 -1.36 6.35
CA ILE A 103 11.07 -0.47 6.57
C ILE A 103 11.58 0.92 6.94
N TYR A 104 11.16 1.93 6.17
CA TYR A 104 11.40 3.35 6.45
C TYR A 104 10.51 3.86 7.59
N GLY A 105 9.24 3.44 7.59
CA GLY A 105 8.26 3.87 8.56
C GLY A 105 6.89 3.24 8.33
N TYR A 106 5.93 3.66 9.15
CA TYR A 106 4.57 3.12 9.15
C TYR A 106 3.52 4.22 9.02
N ALA A 107 2.36 3.87 8.48
CA ALA A 107 1.20 4.74 8.34
C ALA A 107 -0.13 3.95 8.51
N VAL A 108 -1.23 4.70 8.53
CA VAL A 108 -2.61 4.24 8.41
C VAL A 108 -3.27 5.08 7.33
#